data_AF-A0A7S0YGA2-F1
#
_entry.id   AF-A0A7S0YGA2-F1
#
_cell.length_a   1.000
_cell.length_b   1.000
_cell.length_c   1.000
_cell.angle_alpha   90.00
_cell.angle_beta   90.00
_cell.angle_gamma   90.00
#
_symmetry.space_group_name_H-M   'P 1'
#
loop_
_entity.id
_entity.type
_entity.pdbx_description
1 polymer ?
#
loop_
_entity_poly.entity_id
_entity_poly.type
_entity_poly.pdbx_seq_one_letter_code
_entity_poly.pdbx_strand_id
1 'polypeptide(L)'
;MVATQAQQQLYSHAAEPKAVQQRRAKYREDEPQIGGVNANIMYDKRIVRGNTYAARILPLDSTSAIPKASNTSSIKKKSLRQAPPRTPEAVEGRRHMDIQTDTYLEELTDIIPEADNATQTDAFLDRPLTPLFVPQKTGLDAATQIEKGDLFDFDFEVEPILEVLVGKVLEQGLMEVLEEEELAALRAHQEHFEQIRNAELVAAQRMEANERRKLEEKERRVAQEKERLERERVVRRKVASSAFSRGYLSGIVNTVFDRLQTSGFFYDPVLREVETRFMPWLKEEAAAYLEKGRVARGVASRLISEAGARWSAEKEAAASSQASFENAVSEWELRQNAALAAFQGAELEAIRARPTFILRELRPAIASTEAMESAAAELKAAAEAEAAAKFEELKAAAAEKARVAAETEAERQRRIIEEMTAAAAAEAAAAGEDPPTDPVTLEEPMVDVEAEVAKAVEAVEKPKPREVTDTDILSFMLDRGLVTKDTIIHSLAVNSLGDDAFTNHPSFNPADGE
;
A
#
# COMPACT_ATOMS: atom_id res chain seq x y z
N MET A 1 63.52 -10.14 -51.42
CA MET A 1 62.70 -9.96 -52.64
C MET A 1 61.44 -9.21 -52.24
N VAL A 2 61.18 -8.10 -52.94
CA VAL A 2 60.07 -7.13 -52.80
C VAL A 2 59.99 -6.38 -51.46
N ALA A 3 60.85 -5.36 -51.35
CA ALA A 3 60.64 -4.16 -50.52
C ALA A 3 59.79 -3.16 -51.34
N THR A 4 58.99 -2.23 -50.81
CA THR A 4 59.39 -1.16 -49.88
C THR A 4 58.16 -0.45 -49.26
N GLN A 5 58.26 -0.25 -47.94
CA GLN A 5 57.81 0.87 -47.09
C GLN A 5 56.80 1.90 -47.61
N ALA A 6 55.69 2.02 -46.87
CA ALA A 6 54.84 3.20 -46.80
C ALA A 6 55.30 4.10 -45.65
N GLN A 7 55.51 5.39 -45.92
CA GLN A 7 55.62 6.46 -44.92
C GLN A 7 54.64 7.57 -45.26
N GLN A 8 53.75 7.86 -44.31
CA GLN A 8 52.85 9.02 -44.30
C GLN A 8 53.61 10.22 -43.73
N GLN A 9 53.53 11.38 -44.39
CA GLN A 9 53.66 12.68 -43.73
C GLN A 9 52.67 13.69 -44.35
N LEU A 10 51.90 14.34 -43.47
CA LEU A 10 51.00 15.44 -43.77
C LEU A 10 51.79 16.71 -44.09
N TYR A 11 51.40 17.47 -45.13
CA TYR A 11 51.69 18.90 -45.23
C TYR A 11 50.54 19.66 -45.90
N SER A 12 50.04 20.68 -45.18
CA SER A 12 49.07 21.66 -45.63
C SER A 12 49.73 22.75 -46.49
N HIS A 13 49.09 23.16 -47.59
CA HIS A 13 49.48 24.40 -48.28
C HIS A 13 48.24 25.17 -48.75
N ALA A 14 48.01 26.33 -48.13
CA ALA A 14 47.16 27.40 -48.63
C ALA A 14 48.05 28.34 -49.46
N ALA A 15 47.57 28.78 -50.63
CA ALA A 15 48.27 29.75 -51.46
C ALA A 15 47.25 30.74 -52.04
N GLU A 16 47.54 32.03 -51.90
CA GLU A 16 46.77 33.15 -52.45
C GLU A 16 47.00 33.28 -53.97
N PRO A 17 45.99 33.72 -54.75
CA PRO A 17 46.11 33.77 -56.20
C PRO A 17 46.95 34.96 -56.68
N LYS A 18 48.00 34.67 -57.45
CA LYS A 18 48.84 35.65 -58.16
C LYS A 18 48.59 35.55 -59.67
N ALA A 19 48.29 36.68 -60.31
CA ALA A 19 47.96 36.74 -61.74
C ALA A 19 49.20 36.57 -62.64
N VAL A 20 49.07 35.75 -63.69
CA VAL A 20 50.15 35.46 -64.66
C VAL A 20 50.04 36.39 -65.85
N GLN A 21 51.09 37.17 -66.11
CA GLN A 21 51.26 37.95 -67.33
C GLN A 21 51.67 37.05 -68.51
N GLN A 22 51.13 37.39 -69.67
CA GLN A 22 51.40 36.77 -70.96
C GLN A 22 52.79 37.12 -71.51
N ARG A 23 53.56 36.14 -71.99
CA ARG A 23 54.44 36.31 -73.16
C ARG A 23 54.60 35.02 -74.00
N ARG A 24 54.30 35.22 -75.30
CA ARG A 24 54.69 34.58 -76.58
C ARG A 24 55.99 33.76 -76.59
N ALA A 25 56.31 32.88 -77.55
CA ALA A 25 55.65 32.13 -78.63
C ALA A 25 56.76 31.27 -79.30
N LYS A 26 56.44 30.13 -79.94
CA LYS A 26 57.27 29.49 -80.99
C LYS A 26 56.40 28.65 -81.96
N TYR A 27 56.44 29.07 -83.23
CA TYR A 27 56.32 28.34 -84.51
C TYR A 27 54.97 27.75 -85.05
N ARG A 28 54.53 28.38 -86.17
CA ARG A 28 53.88 27.96 -87.47
C ARG A 28 53.46 26.47 -87.66
N GLU A 29 52.32 26.06 -88.24
CA GLU A 29 51.55 26.51 -89.44
C GLU A 29 50.01 26.21 -89.36
N ASP A 30 49.25 26.98 -90.16
CA ASP A 30 47.95 26.78 -90.84
C ASP A 30 46.54 26.91 -90.16
N GLU A 31 45.74 27.77 -90.83
CA GLU A 31 44.27 27.98 -90.89
C GLU A 31 43.53 28.83 -89.82
N PRO A 32 42.52 29.64 -90.24
CA PRO A 32 42.09 30.84 -89.52
C PRO A 32 40.96 30.61 -88.51
N GLN A 33 41.28 30.59 -87.22
CA GLN A 33 40.32 30.80 -86.15
C GLN A 33 40.14 32.30 -85.88
N ILE A 34 38.98 32.86 -86.23
CA ILE A 34 38.56 34.21 -85.79
C ILE A 34 38.39 34.17 -84.27
N GLY A 35 39.37 34.74 -83.57
CA GLY A 35 39.38 34.87 -82.13
C GLY A 35 38.25 35.77 -81.62
N GLY A 36 37.53 35.28 -80.62
CA GLY A 36 36.66 36.08 -79.78
C GLY A 36 37.46 37.12 -79.02
N VAL A 37 37.18 38.39 -79.31
CA VAL A 37 37.53 39.53 -78.47
C VAL A 37 36.30 39.84 -77.62
N ASN A 38 36.49 39.84 -76.31
CA ASN A 38 35.47 40.17 -75.31
C ASN A 38 34.75 41.47 -75.67
N ALA A 39 33.49 41.37 -76.13
CA ALA A 39 32.67 42.53 -76.48
C ALA A 39 32.09 43.16 -75.21
N ASN A 40 32.55 44.37 -74.89
CA ASN A 40 31.91 45.21 -73.88
C ASN A 40 30.49 45.59 -74.35
N ILE A 41 29.48 45.17 -73.59
CA ILE A 41 28.04 45.47 -73.78
C ILE A 41 27.77 46.99 -73.92
N MET A 42 28.66 47.82 -73.37
CA MET A 42 28.65 49.29 -73.48
C MET A 42 28.94 49.85 -74.88
N TYR A 43 29.37 49.03 -75.86
CA TYR A 43 29.59 49.46 -77.25
C TYR A 43 28.82 48.64 -78.29
N ASP A 44 28.00 47.68 -77.86
CA ASP A 44 27.15 46.93 -78.78
C ASP A 44 26.03 47.82 -79.34
N LYS A 45 25.93 47.87 -80.67
CA LYS A 45 24.95 48.68 -81.41
C LYS A 45 23.54 48.08 -81.37
N ARG A 46 23.40 46.82 -80.95
CA ARG A 46 22.09 46.14 -80.85
C ARG A 46 21.37 46.44 -79.53
N ILE A 47 22.04 47.06 -78.57
CA ILE A 47 21.49 47.35 -77.24
C ILE A 47 21.09 48.82 -77.18
N VAL A 48 19.79 49.07 -77.25
CA VAL A 48 19.20 50.41 -77.16
C VAL A 48 19.36 50.92 -75.73
N ARG A 49 20.12 52.01 -75.56
CA ARG A 49 20.38 52.63 -74.26
C ARG A 49 19.42 53.81 -74.08
N GLY A 50 18.27 53.58 -73.44
CA GLY A 50 17.28 54.64 -73.17
C GLY A 50 15.89 54.11 -72.83
N ASN A 51 15.07 54.96 -72.20
CA ASN A 51 13.71 54.64 -71.75
C ASN A 51 12.70 54.63 -72.92
N THR A 52 11.95 53.55 -73.10
CA THR A 52 11.09 53.28 -74.28
C THR A 52 9.64 53.75 -74.15
N TYR A 53 9.33 54.63 -73.20
CA TYR A 53 7.96 55.13 -72.96
C TYR A 53 7.93 56.66 -72.86
N ALA A 54 7.98 57.39 -73.99
CA ALA A 54 7.51 58.79 -74.09
C ALA A 54 7.35 59.27 -75.56
N ALA A 55 6.09 59.26 -76.01
CA ALA A 55 5.37 60.31 -76.78
C ALA A 55 5.88 60.91 -78.12
N ARG A 56 4.90 60.97 -79.06
CA ARG A 56 4.54 62.06 -80.03
C ARG A 56 5.06 62.07 -81.50
N ILE A 57 4.18 61.62 -82.40
CA ILE A 57 3.52 62.25 -83.58
C ILE A 57 4.22 63.43 -84.34
N LEU A 58 4.54 63.16 -85.64
CA LEU A 58 4.66 64.00 -86.88
C LEU A 58 5.65 65.20 -86.94
N PRO A 59 6.01 65.73 -88.14
CA PRO A 59 6.13 65.18 -89.50
C PRO A 59 7.54 65.42 -90.12
N LEU A 60 7.92 64.63 -91.12
CA LEU A 60 9.16 64.81 -91.89
C LEU A 60 8.89 65.68 -93.12
N ASP A 61 9.63 66.78 -93.24
CA ASP A 61 9.61 67.66 -94.41
C ASP A 61 11.04 68.00 -94.85
N SER A 62 11.20 68.15 -96.17
CA SER A 62 12.38 68.59 -96.93
C SER A 62 13.56 67.59 -97.03
N THR A 63 14.08 67.19 -98.19
CA THR A 63 14.40 67.98 -99.39
C THR A 63 14.62 67.07 -100.62
N SER A 64 13.90 67.34 -101.71
CA SER A 64 14.43 67.21 -103.07
C SER A 64 13.55 68.00 -104.03
N ALA A 65 14.10 69.08 -104.58
CA ALA A 65 13.45 70.07 -105.41
C ALA A 65 13.53 69.73 -106.90
N ILE A 66 12.40 69.84 -107.61
CA ILE A 66 12.29 70.17 -109.05
C ILE A 66 11.04 71.07 -109.21
N PRO A 67 11.09 72.17 -109.99
CA PRO A 67 10.08 73.23 -109.94
C PRO A 67 9.04 73.12 -111.07
N LYS A 68 7.78 73.50 -110.79
CA LYS A 68 6.79 74.04 -111.75
C LYS A 68 5.86 75.05 -111.07
N ALA A 69 5.30 75.93 -111.89
CA ALA A 69 4.94 77.30 -111.57
C ALA A 69 3.46 77.55 -111.19
N SER A 70 3.29 78.66 -110.46
CA SER A 70 2.24 79.70 -110.50
C SER A 70 0.78 79.45 -110.06
N ASN A 71 0.41 80.23 -109.03
CA ASN A 71 -0.71 81.20 -108.93
C ASN A 71 -2.18 80.77 -108.68
N THR A 72 -2.68 81.30 -107.55
CA THR A 72 -3.97 82.01 -107.30
C THR A 72 -5.33 81.32 -107.50
N SER A 73 -6.10 81.34 -106.38
CA SER A 73 -7.54 81.66 -106.25
C SER A 73 -8.63 80.83 -106.94
N SER A 74 -9.44 80.20 -106.07
CA SER A 74 -10.92 80.26 -105.97
C SER A 74 -11.84 79.70 -107.10
N ILE A 75 -12.71 78.78 -106.63
CA ILE A 75 -14.15 78.62 -106.94
C ILE A 75 -14.59 77.74 -108.15
N LYS A 76 -15.50 76.80 -107.81
CA LYS A 76 -16.60 76.13 -108.56
C LYS A 76 -16.35 74.86 -109.40
N LYS A 77 -16.90 73.77 -108.83
CA LYS A 77 -17.83 72.75 -109.39
C LYS A 77 -18.02 72.64 -110.93
N LYS A 78 -17.87 71.39 -111.41
CA LYS A 78 -18.71 70.58 -112.33
C LYS A 78 -18.02 69.99 -113.58
N SER A 79 -18.24 68.67 -113.71
CA SER A 79 -18.41 67.81 -114.89
C SER A 79 -17.31 67.62 -115.94
N LEU A 80 -16.90 66.34 -116.04
CA LEU A 80 -16.42 65.56 -117.18
C LEU A 80 -16.75 66.12 -118.58
N ARG A 81 -15.73 66.28 -119.45
CA ARG A 81 -15.69 65.92 -120.89
C ARG A 81 -14.23 65.83 -121.38
N GLN A 82 -13.92 64.87 -122.25
CA GLN A 82 -12.62 64.66 -122.90
C GLN A 82 -12.51 65.39 -124.26
N ALA A 83 -11.29 65.87 -124.56
CA ALA A 83 -10.55 66.07 -125.83
C ALA A 83 -11.08 67.03 -126.94
N PRO A 84 -10.16 67.74 -127.65
CA PRO A 84 -9.48 67.17 -128.83
C PRO A 84 -7.94 67.40 -128.90
N PRO A 85 -7.22 66.73 -129.82
CA PRO A 85 -5.75 66.67 -129.87
C PRO A 85 -5.09 67.94 -130.41
N ARG A 86 -3.92 68.29 -129.86
CA ARG A 86 -3.08 69.41 -130.30
C ARG A 86 -2.06 68.91 -131.33
N THR A 87 -1.86 69.67 -132.41
CA THR A 87 -0.92 69.36 -133.49
C THR A 87 0.52 69.24 -132.97
N PRO A 88 1.32 68.27 -133.49
CA PRO A 88 2.69 68.03 -133.06
C PRO A 88 3.66 69.16 -133.48
N GLU A 89 4.76 69.31 -132.74
CA GLU A 89 5.75 70.37 -132.90
C GLU A 89 6.59 70.25 -134.18
N ALA A 90 7.08 71.40 -134.65
CA ALA A 90 7.88 71.58 -135.85
C ALA A 90 9.23 70.85 -135.83
N VAL A 91 9.55 70.12 -136.89
CA VAL A 91 10.85 69.45 -137.09
C VAL A 91 12.00 70.47 -137.26
N GLU A 92 13.13 70.21 -136.59
CA GLU A 92 14.30 71.09 -136.56
C GLU A 92 14.84 71.43 -137.97
N GLY A 93 15.10 72.72 -138.22
CA GLY A 93 15.65 73.23 -139.47
C GLY A 93 14.66 73.88 -140.44
N ARG A 94 13.36 73.90 -140.12
CA ARG A 94 12.34 74.69 -140.84
C ARG A 94 11.47 75.48 -139.86
N ARG A 95 11.32 76.78 -140.09
CA ARG A 95 10.41 77.61 -139.28
C ARG A 95 9.00 77.50 -139.84
N HIS A 96 8.02 77.26 -138.98
CA HIS A 96 6.62 77.40 -139.36
C HIS A 96 6.36 78.88 -139.61
N MET A 97 5.80 79.19 -140.77
CA MET A 97 5.39 80.53 -141.15
C MET A 97 3.87 80.56 -141.08
N ASP A 98 3.33 81.51 -140.31
CA ASP A 98 1.89 81.69 -140.19
C ASP A 98 1.38 82.23 -141.54
N ILE A 99 0.65 81.38 -142.26
CA ILE A 99 -0.06 81.78 -143.47
C ILE A 99 -1.37 82.43 -143.01
N GLN A 100 -1.74 83.56 -143.60
CA GLN A 100 -3.00 84.25 -143.30
C GLN A 100 -4.19 83.38 -143.73
N THR A 101 -4.67 82.55 -142.81
CA THR A 101 -5.85 81.68 -142.97
C THR A 101 -7.13 82.31 -142.41
N ASP A 102 -7.09 83.60 -142.09
CA ASP A 102 -8.31 84.37 -141.83
C ASP A 102 -9.07 84.53 -143.15
N THR A 103 -10.35 84.17 -143.13
CA THR A 103 -11.28 84.25 -144.27
C THR A 103 -11.48 85.73 -144.66
N TYR A 104 -10.58 86.27 -145.46
CA TYR A 104 -10.69 87.60 -146.04
C TYR A 104 -11.55 87.53 -147.31
N LEU A 105 -12.87 87.56 -147.13
CA LEU A 105 -13.84 87.65 -148.22
C LEU A 105 -14.32 89.10 -148.35
N GLU A 106 -13.86 89.79 -149.40
CA GLU A 106 -14.55 90.96 -149.93
C GLU A 106 -15.73 90.47 -150.78
N GLU A 107 -16.96 90.66 -150.29
CA GLU A 107 -18.16 90.35 -151.07
C GLU A 107 -18.44 91.50 -152.05
N LEU A 108 -17.97 91.35 -153.29
CA LEU A 108 -18.48 92.07 -154.46
C LEU A 108 -19.06 91.07 -155.45
N THR A 109 -20.37 90.94 -155.51
CA THR A 109 -21.03 90.44 -156.73
C THR A 109 -22.36 91.15 -156.97
N ASP A 110 -22.27 92.16 -157.84
CA ASP A 110 -23.37 92.76 -158.60
C ASP A 110 -23.86 91.71 -159.62
N ILE A 111 -25.16 91.39 -159.62
CA ILE A 111 -25.77 90.40 -160.52
C ILE A 111 -26.30 91.14 -161.75
N ILE A 112 -25.78 90.76 -162.93
CA ILE A 112 -26.19 91.29 -164.24
C ILE A 112 -27.62 90.80 -164.56
N PRO A 113 -28.53 91.67 -165.04
CA PRO A 113 -29.92 91.31 -165.30
C PRO A 113 -30.09 90.44 -166.55
N GLU A 114 -30.81 89.33 -166.41
CA GLU A 114 -31.25 88.45 -167.51
C GLU A 114 -32.63 88.90 -168.04
N ALA A 115 -32.79 88.88 -169.37
CA ALA A 115 -33.96 89.38 -170.07
C ALA A 115 -34.82 88.21 -170.61
N ASP A 116 -36.11 88.22 -170.27
CA ASP A 116 -37.10 87.24 -170.72
C ASP A 116 -37.56 87.50 -172.17
N ASN A 117 -37.66 86.43 -172.96
CA ASN A 117 -38.46 86.40 -174.19
C ASN A 117 -39.11 85.01 -174.34
N ALA A 118 -40.44 84.98 -174.40
CA ALA A 118 -41.25 83.77 -174.56
C ALA A 118 -41.49 83.46 -176.05
N THR A 119 -41.55 82.18 -176.43
CA THR A 119 -42.15 81.78 -177.72
C THR A 119 -42.82 80.41 -177.65
N GLN A 120 -43.88 80.30 -178.43
CA GLN A 120 -45.02 79.40 -178.37
C GLN A 120 -44.80 78.08 -179.14
N THR A 121 -45.38 77.01 -178.60
CA THR A 121 -45.36 75.62 -179.06
C THR A 121 -45.83 75.40 -180.50
N ASP A 122 -45.26 74.39 -181.17
CA ASP A 122 -46.03 73.52 -182.05
C ASP A 122 -45.55 72.06 -181.91
N ALA A 123 -46.46 71.09 -182.04
CA ALA A 123 -46.24 69.67 -181.74
C ALA A 123 -46.09 68.85 -183.02
N PHE A 124 -44.94 68.18 -183.24
CA PHE A 124 -44.78 67.25 -184.37
C PHE A 124 -43.95 66.00 -184.05
N LEU A 125 -44.46 64.88 -184.59
CA LEU A 125 -44.16 63.46 -184.30
C LEU A 125 -42.87 62.92 -184.92
N ASP A 126 -42.38 61.81 -184.33
CA ASP A 126 -41.13 61.10 -184.59
C ASP A 126 -40.96 60.51 -186.00
N ARG A 127 -39.72 60.60 -186.52
CA ARG A 127 -39.24 59.87 -187.70
C ARG A 127 -38.50 58.60 -187.23
N PRO A 128 -38.73 57.41 -187.80
CA PRO A 128 -37.98 56.22 -187.41
C PRO A 128 -36.50 56.31 -187.82
N LEU A 129 -35.64 55.72 -186.97
CA LEU A 129 -34.18 55.77 -187.05
C LEU A 129 -33.65 54.93 -188.21
N THR A 130 -32.72 55.48 -189.00
CA THR A 130 -31.98 54.70 -190.01
C THR A 130 -31.11 53.64 -189.32
N PRO A 131 -31.18 52.35 -189.71
CA PRO A 131 -30.44 51.29 -189.05
C PRO A 131 -28.92 51.46 -189.19
N LEU A 132 -28.21 51.33 -188.06
CA LEU A 132 -26.75 51.38 -187.96
C LEU A 132 -26.12 50.13 -188.56
N PHE A 133 -25.21 50.30 -189.51
CA PHE A 133 -24.42 49.22 -190.07
C PHE A 133 -23.32 48.78 -189.07
N VAL A 134 -23.41 47.55 -188.59
CA VAL A 134 -22.39 46.93 -187.70
C VAL A 134 -21.61 45.88 -188.49
N PRO A 135 -20.30 46.09 -188.76
CA PRO A 135 -19.46 45.09 -189.42
C PRO A 135 -19.27 43.83 -188.56
N GLN A 136 -19.23 42.66 -189.20
CA GLN A 136 -18.92 41.40 -188.51
C GLN A 136 -17.49 41.41 -187.96
N LYS A 137 -17.32 41.04 -186.69
CA LYS A 137 -15.99 40.82 -186.08
C LYS A 137 -15.33 39.58 -186.70
N THR A 138 -14.15 39.76 -187.28
CA THR A 138 -13.26 38.67 -187.70
C THR A 138 -12.05 38.61 -186.76
N GLY A 139 -11.96 37.51 -186.01
CA GLY A 139 -10.85 37.13 -185.11
C GLY A 139 -11.14 35.76 -184.46
N LEU A 140 -10.09 35.00 -184.12
CA LEU A 140 -10.20 33.74 -183.39
C LEU A 140 -10.00 34.00 -181.90
N ASP A 141 -11.00 33.67 -181.09
CA ASP A 141 -10.94 33.86 -179.65
C ASP A 141 -10.18 32.69 -178.99
N ALA A 142 -9.17 33.00 -178.17
CA ALA A 142 -8.43 32.04 -177.36
C ALA A 142 -8.56 32.42 -175.88
N ALA A 143 -8.80 31.42 -175.02
CA ALA A 143 -8.80 31.60 -173.58
C ALA A 143 -7.66 30.77 -172.97
N THR A 144 -6.79 31.44 -172.23
CA THR A 144 -5.74 30.80 -171.43
C THR A 144 -6.14 30.89 -169.96
N GLN A 145 -6.18 29.76 -169.26
CA GLN A 145 -6.48 29.69 -167.84
C GLN A 145 -5.36 28.95 -167.11
N ILE A 146 -4.95 29.50 -165.97
CA ILE A 146 -4.00 28.85 -165.06
C ILE A 146 -4.78 27.89 -164.16
N GLU A 147 -4.34 26.63 -164.12
CA GLU A 147 -4.95 25.58 -163.30
C GLU A 147 -4.42 25.56 -161.87
N LYS A 148 -5.20 24.99 -160.95
CA LYS A 148 -4.82 24.93 -159.53
C LYS A 148 -3.51 24.15 -159.35
N GLY A 149 -2.47 24.83 -158.90
CA GLY A 149 -1.15 24.26 -158.60
C GLY A 149 -0.05 24.56 -159.64
N ASP A 150 -0.37 25.23 -160.76
CA ASP A 150 0.60 25.49 -161.85
C ASP A 150 1.64 26.58 -161.48
N LEU A 151 1.28 27.53 -160.61
CA LEU A 151 2.17 28.61 -160.13
C LEU A 151 2.53 28.45 -158.64
N PHE A 152 2.48 27.23 -158.10
CA PHE A 152 2.82 26.99 -156.71
C PHE A 152 4.33 27.06 -156.49
N ASP A 153 4.77 28.00 -155.64
CA ASP A 153 6.14 28.08 -155.14
C ASP A 153 6.18 27.62 -153.68
N PHE A 154 6.85 26.49 -153.43
CA PHE A 154 6.89 25.87 -152.11
C PHE A 154 7.62 26.74 -151.09
N ASP A 155 8.72 27.36 -151.49
CA ASP A 155 9.56 28.12 -150.56
C ASP A 155 8.83 29.38 -150.07
N PHE A 156 8.06 30.03 -150.94
CA PHE A 156 7.23 31.19 -150.59
C PHE A 156 6.02 30.81 -149.71
N GLU A 157 5.34 29.70 -150.00
CA GLU A 157 4.14 29.31 -149.24
C GLU A 157 4.46 28.69 -147.87
N VAL A 158 5.62 28.02 -147.73
CA VAL A 158 6.01 27.38 -146.46
C VAL A 158 6.62 28.38 -145.47
N GLU A 159 7.13 29.52 -145.94
CA GLU A 159 7.79 30.54 -145.11
C GLU A 159 6.91 31.03 -143.94
N PRO A 160 5.62 31.41 -144.12
CA PRO A 160 4.75 31.80 -143.01
C PRO A 160 4.44 30.66 -142.03
N ILE A 161 4.37 29.41 -142.54
CA ILE A 161 4.10 28.23 -141.71
C ILE A 161 5.30 27.95 -140.79
N LEU A 162 6.51 28.01 -141.36
CA LEU A 162 7.75 27.82 -140.60
C LEU A 162 7.98 28.97 -139.61
N GLU A 163 7.70 30.22 -139.98
CA GLU A 163 7.82 31.36 -139.07
C GLU A 163 6.93 31.18 -137.84
N VAL A 164 5.66 30.82 -138.04
CA VAL A 164 4.73 30.58 -136.93
C VAL A 164 5.15 29.36 -136.10
N LEU A 165 5.58 28.28 -136.74
CA LEU A 165 6.00 27.06 -136.03
C LEU A 165 7.24 27.32 -135.18
N VAL A 166 8.28 27.91 -135.77
CA VAL A 166 9.52 28.26 -135.06
C VAL A 166 9.24 29.28 -133.96
N GLY A 167 8.49 30.34 -134.26
CA GLY A 167 8.11 31.36 -133.29
C GLY A 167 7.38 30.77 -132.09
N LYS A 168 6.35 29.94 -132.34
CA LYS A 168 5.58 29.31 -131.27
C LYS A 168 6.38 28.31 -130.46
N VAL A 169 7.25 27.50 -131.09
CA VAL A 169 8.11 26.55 -130.38
C VAL A 169 9.14 27.28 -129.52
N LEU A 170 9.73 28.38 -130.01
CA LEU A 170 10.66 29.19 -129.22
C LEU A 170 9.96 29.89 -128.06
N GLU A 171 8.77 30.45 -128.28
CA GLU A 171 7.97 31.11 -127.24
C GLU A 171 7.53 30.11 -126.16
N GLN A 172 7.01 28.95 -126.57
CA GLN A 172 6.62 27.88 -125.64
C GLN A 172 7.83 27.36 -124.86
N GLY A 173 8.94 27.06 -125.53
CA GLY A 173 10.17 26.61 -124.87
C GLY A 173 10.72 27.65 -123.89
N LEU A 174 10.66 28.94 -124.22
CA LEU A 174 11.06 30.01 -123.30
C LEU A 174 10.16 30.09 -122.07
N MET A 175 8.84 29.98 -122.25
CA MET A 175 7.89 29.99 -121.11
C MET A 175 8.08 28.78 -120.19
N GLU A 176 8.26 27.59 -120.76
CA GLU A 176 8.47 26.35 -119.99
C GLU A 176 9.78 26.43 -119.19
N VAL A 177 10.88 26.87 -119.80
CA VAL A 177 12.16 27.01 -119.09
C VAL A 177 12.07 28.04 -117.96
N LEU A 178 11.39 29.18 -118.17
CA LEU A 178 11.19 30.17 -117.12
C LEU A 178 10.34 29.61 -115.97
N GLU A 179 9.26 28.89 -116.26
CA GLU A 179 8.43 28.24 -115.24
C GLU A 179 9.24 27.19 -114.45
N GLU A 180 10.03 26.37 -115.13
CA GLU A 180 10.87 25.36 -114.50
C GLU A 180 11.94 25.99 -113.58
N GLU A 181 12.61 27.06 -114.03
CA GLU A 181 13.58 27.79 -113.22
C GLU A 181 12.92 28.45 -112.01
N GLU A 182 11.75 29.05 -112.16
CA GLU A 182 10.99 29.64 -111.04
C GLU A 182 10.57 28.58 -110.02
N LEU A 183 10.02 27.44 -110.48
CA LEU A 183 9.65 26.33 -109.61
C LEU A 183 10.86 25.72 -108.90
N ALA A 184 12.00 25.59 -109.60
CA ALA A 184 13.25 25.12 -109.01
C ALA A 184 13.76 26.09 -107.94
N ALA A 185 13.71 27.40 -108.21
CA ALA A 185 14.10 28.44 -107.25
C ALA A 185 13.20 28.43 -106.00
N LEU A 186 11.88 28.30 -106.17
CA LEU A 186 10.94 28.21 -105.06
C LEU A 186 11.15 26.96 -104.21
N ARG A 187 11.38 25.80 -104.84
CA ARG A 187 11.70 24.55 -104.13
C ARG A 187 13.01 24.65 -103.36
N ALA A 188 14.07 25.16 -103.99
CA ALA A 188 15.36 25.36 -103.33
C ALA A 188 15.25 26.31 -102.12
N HIS A 189 14.46 27.38 -102.26
CA HIS A 189 14.17 28.29 -101.16
C HIS A 189 13.40 27.55 -100.05
N GLN A 190 12.32 26.84 -100.36
CA GLN A 190 11.55 26.09 -99.37
C GLN A 190 12.42 25.05 -98.62
N GLU A 191 13.21 24.26 -99.34
CA GLU A 191 14.14 23.29 -98.75
C GLU A 191 15.14 23.96 -97.80
N HIS A 192 15.68 25.12 -98.19
CA HIS A 192 16.57 25.89 -97.33
C HIS A 192 15.88 26.35 -96.04
N PHE A 193 14.64 26.86 -96.12
CA PHE A 193 13.86 27.24 -94.94
C PHE A 193 13.51 26.04 -94.05
N GLU A 194 13.16 24.91 -94.65
CA GLU A 194 12.87 23.68 -93.90
C GLU A 194 14.13 23.15 -93.18
N GLN A 195 15.29 23.22 -93.82
CA GLN A 195 16.56 22.86 -93.18
C GLN A 195 16.87 23.76 -91.98
N ILE A 196 16.71 25.08 -92.12
CA ILE A 196 16.89 26.04 -91.02
C ILE A 196 15.90 25.73 -89.90
N ARG A 197 14.62 25.59 -90.23
CA ARG A 197 13.56 25.32 -89.25
C ARG A 197 13.81 24.02 -88.49
N ASN A 198 14.22 22.96 -89.18
CA ASN A 198 14.53 21.67 -88.56
C ASN A 198 15.77 21.77 -87.65
N ALA A 199 16.80 22.50 -88.07
CA ALA A 199 17.98 22.75 -87.25
C ALA A 199 17.64 23.58 -85.99
N GLU A 200 16.83 24.62 -86.13
CA GLU A 200 16.34 25.44 -85.01
C GLU A 200 15.47 24.62 -84.04
N LEU A 201 14.58 23.77 -84.57
CA LEU A 201 13.72 22.91 -83.75
C LEU A 201 14.54 21.91 -82.94
N VAL A 202 15.53 21.25 -83.55
CA VAL A 202 16.44 20.34 -82.84
C VAL A 202 17.26 21.09 -81.78
N ALA A 203 17.76 22.28 -82.09
CA ALA A 203 18.48 23.11 -81.14
C ALA A 203 17.59 23.52 -79.95
N ALA A 204 16.35 23.94 -80.21
CA ALA A 204 15.39 24.31 -79.18
C ALA A 204 15.03 23.12 -78.28
N GLN A 205 14.74 21.95 -78.84
CA GLN A 205 14.48 20.73 -78.07
C GLN A 205 15.68 20.32 -77.20
N ARG A 206 16.91 20.45 -77.71
CA ARG A 206 18.12 20.18 -76.93
C ARG A 206 18.26 21.15 -75.76
N MET A 207 17.95 22.43 -75.97
CA MET A 207 17.98 23.44 -74.91
C MET A 207 16.91 23.17 -73.85
N GLU A 208 15.67 22.89 -74.26
CA GLU A 208 14.55 22.57 -73.38
C GLU A 208 14.84 21.31 -72.54
N ALA A 209 15.34 20.24 -73.16
CA ALA A 209 15.70 19.02 -72.44
C ALA A 209 16.82 19.26 -71.40
N ASN A 210 17.80 20.11 -71.73
CA ASN A 210 18.85 20.50 -70.78
C ASN A 210 18.31 21.36 -69.63
N GLU A 211 17.39 22.28 -69.91
CA GLU A 211 16.73 23.09 -68.87
C GLU A 211 15.86 22.24 -67.97
N ARG A 212 15.07 21.33 -68.55
CA ARG A 212 14.26 20.37 -67.80
C ARG A 212 15.12 19.53 -66.86
N ARG A 213 16.24 18.97 -67.34
CA ARG A 213 17.19 18.22 -66.49
C ARG A 213 17.75 19.08 -65.36
N LYS A 214 18.11 20.34 -65.64
CA LYS A 214 18.61 21.28 -64.63
C LYS A 214 17.54 21.62 -63.59
N LEU A 215 16.28 21.80 -64.00
CA LEU A 215 15.16 22.07 -63.11
C LEU A 215 14.86 20.86 -62.23
N GLU A 216 14.75 19.67 -62.82
CA GLU A 216 14.55 18.41 -62.09
C GLU A 216 15.67 18.17 -61.06
N GLU A 217 16.94 18.43 -61.43
CA GLU A 217 18.04 18.31 -60.46
C GLU A 217 17.94 19.37 -59.36
N LYS A 218 17.65 20.64 -59.68
CA LYS A 218 17.45 21.70 -58.69
C LYS A 218 16.33 21.36 -57.72
N GLU A 219 15.18 20.89 -58.21
CA GLU A 219 14.05 20.47 -57.38
C GLU A 219 14.43 19.30 -56.48
N ARG A 220 15.16 18.30 -57.01
CA ARG A 220 15.66 17.17 -56.22
C ARG A 220 16.62 17.63 -55.12
N ARG A 221 17.50 18.59 -55.38
CA ARG A 221 18.41 19.15 -54.37
C ARG A 221 17.64 19.92 -53.29
N VAL A 222 16.65 20.72 -53.67
CA VAL A 222 15.79 21.45 -52.73
C VAL A 222 15.00 20.47 -51.86
N ALA A 223 14.44 19.40 -52.43
CA ALA A 223 13.73 18.37 -51.67
C ALA A 223 14.66 17.66 -50.68
N GLN A 224 15.86 17.27 -51.11
CA GLN A 224 16.88 16.65 -50.25
C GLN A 224 17.32 17.59 -49.10
N GLU A 225 17.51 18.88 -49.40
CA GLU A 225 17.88 19.86 -48.39
C GLU A 225 16.78 20.03 -47.34
N LYS A 226 15.52 20.20 -47.77
CA LYS A 226 14.36 20.28 -46.86
C LYS A 226 14.28 19.05 -45.95
N GLU A 227 14.41 17.86 -46.53
CA GLU A 227 14.36 16.60 -45.78
C GLU A 227 15.54 16.45 -44.81
N ARG A 228 16.75 16.88 -45.22
CA ARG A 228 17.93 16.94 -44.35
C ARG A 228 17.69 17.88 -43.17
N LEU A 229 17.13 19.07 -43.42
CA LEU A 229 16.87 20.09 -42.41
C LEU A 229 15.80 19.62 -41.42
N GLU A 230 14.74 18.96 -41.90
CA GLU A 230 13.73 18.33 -41.05
C GLU A 230 14.33 17.23 -40.17
N ARG A 231 15.12 16.32 -40.75
CA ARG A 231 15.83 15.28 -39.98
C ARG A 231 16.77 15.88 -38.94
N GLU A 232 17.57 16.87 -39.32
CA GLU A 232 18.48 17.58 -38.42
C GLU A 232 17.70 18.23 -37.27
N ARG A 233 16.55 18.87 -37.56
CA ARG A 233 15.70 19.50 -36.56
C ARG A 233 15.09 18.47 -35.58
N VAL A 234 14.70 17.30 -36.07
CA VAL A 234 14.18 16.21 -35.22
C VAL A 234 15.30 15.61 -34.36
N VAL A 235 16.45 15.31 -34.96
CA VAL A 235 17.61 14.74 -34.25
C VAL A 235 18.11 15.71 -33.19
N ARG A 236 18.29 17.00 -33.53
CA ARG A 236 18.72 18.03 -32.58
C ARG A 236 17.76 18.13 -31.39
N ARG A 237 16.44 18.11 -31.65
CA ARG A 237 15.42 18.07 -30.58
C ARG A 237 15.53 16.80 -29.74
N LYS A 238 15.63 15.61 -30.35
CA LYS A 238 15.77 14.34 -29.64
C LYS A 238 17.03 14.29 -28.76
N VAL A 239 18.16 14.75 -29.28
CA VAL A 239 19.43 14.80 -28.53
C VAL A 239 19.32 15.80 -27.37
N ALA A 240 18.76 16.98 -27.59
CA ALA A 240 18.53 17.96 -26.53
C ALA A 240 17.59 17.41 -25.44
N SER A 241 16.47 16.79 -25.83
CA SER A 241 15.55 16.14 -24.90
C SER A 241 16.23 15.01 -24.13
N SER A 242 17.02 14.17 -24.80
CA SER A 242 17.73 13.05 -24.16
C SER A 242 18.77 13.55 -23.16
N ALA A 243 19.56 14.57 -23.51
CA ALA A 243 20.54 15.18 -22.62
C ALA A 243 19.86 15.84 -21.40
N PHE A 244 18.76 16.58 -21.64
CA PHE A 244 17.95 17.17 -20.58
C PHE A 244 17.37 16.10 -19.64
N SER A 245 16.72 15.07 -20.20
CA SER A 245 16.15 13.97 -19.42
C SER A 245 17.22 13.24 -18.62
N ARG A 246 18.41 12.98 -19.17
CA ARG A 246 19.50 12.30 -18.44
C ARG A 246 20.01 13.16 -17.28
N GLY A 247 20.23 14.45 -17.49
CA GLY A 247 20.61 15.38 -16.41
C GLY A 247 19.53 15.46 -15.32
N TYR A 248 18.28 15.69 -15.73
CA TYR A 248 17.14 15.78 -14.81
C TYR A 248 16.91 14.48 -14.02
N LEU A 249 16.97 13.33 -14.69
CA LEU A 249 16.78 12.01 -14.06
C LEU A 249 17.91 11.71 -13.07
N SER A 250 19.17 12.02 -13.41
CA SER A 250 20.28 11.86 -12.46
C SER A 250 20.11 12.69 -11.18
N GLY A 251 19.56 13.91 -11.31
CA GLY A 251 19.19 14.74 -10.15
C GLY A 251 18.05 14.12 -9.34
N ILE A 252 16.96 13.72 -9.99
CA ILE A 252 15.80 13.10 -9.32
C ILE A 252 16.20 11.82 -8.60
N VAL A 253 16.92 10.93 -9.26
CA VAL A 253 17.30 9.62 -8.72
C VAL A 253 17.96 9.81 -7.36
N ASN A 254 18.97 10.68 -7.27
CA ASN A 254 19.64 10.95 -6.00
C ASN A 254 18.67 11.53 -4.95
N THR A 255 17.84 12.51 -5.31
CA THR A 255 16.88 13.09 -4.36
C THR A 255 15.81 12.10 -3.88
N VAL A 256 15.38 11.17 -4.74
CA VAL A 256 14.40 10.13 -4.40
C VAL A 256 15.05 9.07 -3.52
N PHE A 257 16.28 8.66 -3.82
CA PHE A 257 17.03 7.74 -2.97
C PHE A 257 17.30 8.35 -1.58
N ASP A 258 17.71 9.62 -1.49
CA ASP A 258 17.87 10.33 -0.21
C ASP A 258 16.54 10.43 0.55
N ARG A 259 15.43 10.75 -0.13
CA ARG A 259 14.11 10.81 0.50
C ARG A 259 13.63 9.44 0.97
N LEU A 260 13.84 8.38 0.18
CA LEU A 260 13.49 7.01 0.57
C LEU A 260 14.36 6.49 1.71
N GLN A 261 15.64 6.90 1.76
CA GLN A 261 16.54 6.60 2.86
C GLN A 261 16.14 7.36 4.13
N THR A 262 15.84 8.66 4.00
CA THR A 262 15.41 9.51 5.14
C THR A 262 14.04 9.11 5.68
N SER A 263 13.12 8.68 4.81
CA SER A 263 11.83 8.10 5.22
C SER A 263 11.95 6.69 5.78
N GLY A 264 13.15 6.11 5.78
CA GLY A 264 13.43 4.80 6.37
C GLY A 264 12.88 3.63 5.56
N PHE A 265 12.61 3.81 4.26
CA PHE A 265 12.16 2.71 3.38
C PHE A 265 13.32 1.77 3.02
N PHE A 266 14.55 2.28 2.95
CA PHE A 266 15.74 1.43 2.88
C PHE A 266 16.17 1.04 4.29
N TYR A 267 15.98 -0.23 4.62
CA TYR A 267 16.42 -0.82 5.87
C TYR A 267 17.74 -1.55 5.64
N ASP A 268 18.62 -1.53 6.65
CA ASP A 268 19.74 -2.47 6.68
C ASP A 268 19.17 -3.88 6.92
N PRO A 269 19.35 -4.82 5.99
CA PRO A 269 18.84 -6.18 6.14
C PRO A 269 19.37 -6.85 7.41
N VAL A 270 20.61 -6.56 7.81
CA VAL A 270 21.22 -7.14 9.02
C VAL A 270 20.53 -6.63 10.27
N LEU A 271 20.32 -5.31 10.37
CA LEU A 271 19.61 -4.72 11.53
C LEU A 271 18.18 -5.26 11.62
N ARG A 272 17.49 -5.41 10.50
CA ARG A 272 16.11 -5.94 10.50
C ARG A 272 16.06 -7.42 10.85
N GLU A 273 17.02 -8.23 10.39
CA GLU A 273 17.13 -9.63 10.82
C GLU A 273 17.43 -9.74 12.32
N VAL A 274 18.29 -8.87 12.85
CA VAL A 274 18.54 -8.80 14.29
C VAL A 274 17.26 -8.42 15.05
N GLU A 275 16.54 -7.39 14.60
CA GLU A 275 15.32 -6.94 15.27
C GLU A 275 14.16 -7.94 15.17
N THR A 276 13.96 -8.55 14.01
CA THR A 276 12.78 -9.41 13.75
C THR A 276 13.01 -10.87 14.11
N ARG A 277 14.25 -11.37 14.09
CA ARG A 277 14.56 -12.78 14.36
C ARG A 277 15.37 -12.97 15.63
N PHE A 278 16.47 -12.23 15.80
CA PHE A 278 17.35 -12.40 16.95
C PHE A 278 16.74 -11.85 18.25
N MET A 279 16.13 -10.65 18.23
CA MET A 279 15.56 -10.04 19.43
C MET A 279 14.38 -10.84 20.01
N PRO A 280 13.44 -11.40 19.21
CA PRO A 280 12.41 -12.30 19.72
C PRO A 280 13.01 -13.57 20.32
N TRP A 281 13.96 -14.22 19.63
CA TRP A 281 14.66 -15.39 20.15
C TRP A 281 15.36 -15.09 21.49
N LEU A 282 16.06 -13.96 21.58
CA LEU A 282 16.73 -13.53 22.81
C LEU A 282 15.74 -13.27 23.94
N LYS A 283 14.58 -12.65 23.62
CA LYS A 283 13.51 -12.41 24.61
C LYS A 283 12.88 -13.71 25.08
N GLU A 284 12.63 -14.66 24.19
CA GLU A 284 12.12 -16.00 24.52
C GLU A 284 13.11 -16.76 25.41
N GLU A 285 14.39 -16.76 25.05
CA GLU A 285 15.42 -17.43 25.85
C GLU A 285 15.58 -16.75 27.22
N ALA A 286 15.57 -15.42 27.28
CA ALA A 286 15.59 -14.68 28.55
C ALA A 286 14.34 -14.96 29.40
N ALA A 287 13.16 -15.05 28.79
CA ALA A 287 11.94 -15.45 29.48
C ALA A 287 12.05 -16.87 30.03
N ALA A 288 12.59 -17.82 29.26
CA ALA A 288 12.82 -19.19 29.70
C ALA A 288 13.82 -19.25 30.87
N TYR A 289 14.88 -18.43 30.87
CA TYR A 289 15.79 -18.32 32.02
C TYR A 289 15.10 -17.75 33.26
N LEU A 290 14.25 -16.72 33.11
CA LEU A 290 13.47 -16.16 34.22
C LEU A 290 12.45 -17.17 34.75
N GLU A 291 11.82 -17.96 33.88
CA GLU A 291 10.92 -19.05 34.28
C GLU A 291 11.65 -20.16 35.02
N LYS A 292 12.82 -20.60 34.53
CA LYS A 292 13.69 -21.53 35.27
C LYS A 292 14.02 -20.97 36.66
N GLY A 293 14.32 -19.68 36.76
CA GLY A 293 14.55 -18.98 38.03
C GLY A 293 13.31 -18.96 38.94
N ARG A 294 12.11 -18.71 38.39
CA ARG A 294 10.84 -18.77 39.14
C ARG A 294 10.53 -20.18 39.62
N VAL A 295 10.72 -21.20 38.78
CA VAL A 295 10.55 -22.61 39.14
C VAL A 295 11.53 -22.99 40.25
N ALA A 296 12.81 -22.66 40.11
CA ALA A 296 13.82 -22.91 41.14
C ALA A 296 13.47 -22.22 42.47
N ARG A 297 13.00 -20.96 42.42
CA ARG A 297 12.51 -20.25 43.61
C ARG A 297 11.27 -20.92 44.21
N GLY A 298 10.32 -21.35 43.38
CA GLY A 298 9.13 -22.08 43.82
C GLY A 298 9.46 -23.42 44.48
N VAL A 299 10.40 -24.17 43.93
CA VAL A 299 10.93 -25.41 44.52
C VAL A 299 11.62 -25.10 45.85
N ALA A 300 12.46 -24.07 45.91
CA ALA A 300 13.12 -23.66 47.15
C ALA A 300 12.12 -23.21 48.23
N SER A 301 11.10 -22.41 47.87
CA SER A 301 10.03 -22.02 48.80
C SER A 301 9.24 -23.21 49.30
N ARG A 302 8.89 -24.17 48.44
CA ARG A 302 8.23 -25.42 48.87
C ARG A 302 9.12 -26.24 49.78
N LEU A 303 10.40 -26.41 49.44
CA LEU A 303 11.36 -27.12 50.27
C LEU A 303 11.54 -26.46 51.65
N ILE A 304 11.56 -25.13 51.73
CA ILE A 304 11.59 -24.40 53.00
C ILE A 304 10.29 -24.61 53.78
N SER A 305 9.12 -24.57 53.12
CA SER A 305 7.84 -24.82 53.79
C SER A 305 7.73 -26.26 54.31
N GLU A 306 8.19 -27.25 53.54
CA GLU A 306 8.23 -28.66 53.93
C GLU A 306 9.26 -28.89 55.03
N ALA A 307 10.44 -28.24 54.97
CA ALA A 307 11.42 -28.28 56.05
C ALA A 307 10.87 -27.64 57.34
N GLY A 308 10.12 -26.54 57.23
CA GLY A 308 9.43 -25.92 58.36
C GLY A 308 8.37 -26.84 58.98
N ALA A 309 7.55 -27.49 58.16
CA ALA A 309 6.56 -28.46 58.61
C ALA A 309 7.20 -29.72 59.21
N ARG A 310 8.30 -30.21 58.63
CA ARG A 310 9.09 -31.30 59.21
C ARG A 310 9.70 -30.90 60.54
N TRP A 311 10.24 -29.69 60.65
CA TRP A 311 10.81 -29.19 61.91
C TRP A 311 9.75 -29.02 63.01
N SER A 312 8.55 -28.51 62.69
CA SER A 312 7.45 -28.47 63.66
C SER A 312 7.00 -29.88 64.06
N ALA A 313 6.89 -30.81 63.10
CA ALA A 313 6.54 -32.20 63.38
C ALA A 313 7.61 -32.91 64.23
N GLU A 314 8.90 -32.67 63.98
CA GLU A 314 10.00 -33.18 64.81
C GLU A 314 9.96 -32.58 66.22
N LYS A 315 9.62 -31.29 66.36
CA LYS A 315 9.46 -30.66 67.67
C LYS A 315 8.26 -31.22 68.43
N GLU A 316 7.14 -31.44 67.77
CA GLU A 316 5.95 -32.08 68.35
C GLU A 316 6.22 -33.55 68.69
N ALA A 317 6.96 -34.28 67.86
CA ALA A 317 7.38 -35.65 68.12
C ALA A 317 8.40 -35.73 69.27
N ALA A 318 9.30 -34.77 69.38
CA ALA A 318 10.23 -34.67 70.51
C ALA A 318 9.48 -34.32 71.80
N ALA A 319 8.49 -33.41 71.75
CA ALA A 319 7.64 -33.09 72.88
C ALA A 319 6.74 -34.26 73.29
N SER A 320 6.18 -35.02 72.34
CA SER A 320 5.41 -36.23 72.63
C SER A 320 6.28 -37.36 73.17
N SER A 321 7.52 -37.48 72.68
CA SER A 321 8.52 -38.42 73.22
C SER A 321 8.91 -38.03 74.65
N GLN A 322 9.15 -36.73 74.93
CA GLN A 322 9.40 -36.23 76.28
C GLN A 322 8.20 -36.45 77.20
N ALA A 323 6.99 -36.12 76.77
CA ALA A 323 5.77 -36.39 77.53
C ALA A 323 5.55 -37.89 77.77
N SER A 324 5.85 -38.75 76.80
CA SER A 324 5.80 -40.21 76.98
C SER A 324 6.85 -40.71 77.97
N PHE A 325 8.03 -40.09 78.00
CA PHE A 325 9.08 -40.39 78.98
C PHE A 325 8.69 -39.90 80.38
N GLU A 326 8.15 -38.69 80.52
CA GLU A 326 7.62 -38.15 81.78
C GLU A 326 6.42 -38.98 82.30
N ASN A 327 5.54 -39.42 81.40
CA ASN A 327 4.46 -40.35 81.74
C ASN A 327 5.02 -41.70 82.19
N ALA A 328 6.04 -42.26 81.53
CA ALA A 328 6.66 -43.50 81.96
C ALA A 328 7.39 -43.37 83.32
N VAL A 329 8.04 -42.22 83.57
CA VAL A 329 8.66 -41.91 84.88
C VAL A 329 7.60 -41.78 85.96
N SER A 330 6.52 -41.03 85.71
CA SER A 330 5.43 -40.87 86.69
C SER A 330 4.68 -42.17 86.93
N GLU A 331 4.45 -43.01 85.91
CA GLU A 331 3.92 -44.37 86.07
C GLU A 331 4.87 -45.26 86.89
N TRP A 332 6.18 -45.17 86.68
CA TRP A 332 7.16 -45.89 87.49
C TRP A 332 7.18 -45.40 88.94
N GLU A 333 7.13 -44.08 89.18
CA GLU A 333 7.04 -43.48 90.52
C GLU A 333 5.74 -43.90 91.23
N LEU A 334 4.60 -43.85 90.53
CA LEU A 334 3.32 -44.34 91.05
C LEU A 334 3.40 -45.83 91.40
N ARG A 335 4.07 -46.64 90.58
CA ARG A 335 4.28 -48.06 90.84
C ARG A 335 5.20 -48.31 92.04
N GLN A 336 6.28 -47.53 92.20
CA GLN A 336 7.16 -47.61 93.37
C GLN A 336 6.42 -47.17 94.64
N ASN A 337 5.67 -46.08 94.59
CA ASN A 337 4.88 -45.60 95.72
C ASN A 337 3.77 -46.58 96.08
N ALA A 338 3.09 -47.18 95.10
CA ALA A 338 2.11 -48.23 95.33
C ALA A 338 2.76 -49.50 95.92
N ALA A 339 3.95 -49.87 95.46
CA ALA A 339 4.70 -51.00 96.03
C ALA A 339 5.16 -50.73 97.47
N LEU A 340 5.62 -49.51 97.78
CA LEU A 340 5.97 -49.07 99.13
C LEU A 340 4.73 -49.03 100.04
N ALA A 341 3.61 -48.52 99.55
CA ALA A 341 2.35 -48.52 100.28
C ALA A 341 1.83 -49.94 100.52
N ALA A 342 1.95 -50.83 99.55
CA ALA A 342 1.62 -52.25 99.71
C ALA A 342 2.55 -52.94 100.71
N PHE A 343 3.86 -52.62 100.69
CA PHE A 343 4.82 -53.13 101.67
C PHE A 343 4.51 -52.64 103.08
N GLN A 344 4.26 -51.34 103.26
CA GLN A 344 3.85 -50.76 104.55
C GLN A 344 2.50 -51.31 105.02
N GLY A 345 1.55 -51.53 104.11
CA GLY A 345 0.28 -52.18 104.39
C GLY A 345 0.48 -53.61 104.88
N ALA A 346 1.30 -54.41 104.19
CA ALA A 346 1.65 -55.76 104.59
C ALA A 346 2.40 -55.80 105.94
N GLU A 347 3.27 -54.83 106.22
CA GLU A 347 3.98 -54.70 107.49
C GLU A 347 3.01 -54.35 108.64
N LEU A 348 2.06 -53.44 108.41
CA LEU A 348 0.99 -53.10 109.36
C LEU A 348 0.05 -54.28 109.63
N GLU A 349 -0.33 -55.03 108.60
CA GLU A 349 -1.14 -56.25 108.73
C GLU A 349 -0.37 -57.33 109.50
N ALA A 350 0.92 -57.54 109.20
CA ALA A 350 1.77 -58.45 109.94
C ALA A 350 1.88 -58.04 111.43
N ILE A 351 2.02 -56.73 111.73
CA ILE A 351 2.02 -56.24 113.12
C ILE A 351 0.68 -56.50 113.80
N ARG A 352 -0.45 -56.26 113.13
CA ARG A 352 -1.80 -56.52 113.68
C ARG A 352 -2.08 -57.99 113.92
N ALA A 353 -1.55 -58.88 113.08
CA ALA A 353 -1.72 -60.32 113.21
C ALA A 353 -0.82 -60.96 114.29
N ARG A 354 0.29 -60.30 114.68
CA ARG A 354 1.25 -60.84 115.69
C ARG A 354 0.61 -61.27 117.01
N PRO A 355 -0.28 -60.49 117.66
CA PRO A 355 -0.91 -60.91 118.92
C PRO A 355 -1.76 -62.18 118.78
N THR A 356 -2.55 -62.28 117.69
CA THR A 356 -3.33 -63.48 117.36
C THR A 356 -2.43 -64.67 117.08
N PHE A 357 -1.35 -64.47 116.31
CA PHE A 357 -0.35 -65.51 116.02
C PHE A 357 0.31 -66.03 117.32
N ILE A 358 0.77 -65.12 118.18
CA ILE A 358 1.45 -65.46 119.45
C ILE A 358 0.52 -66.24 120.39
N LEU A 359 -0.77 -65.89 120.45
CA LEU A 359 -1.71 -66.57 121.32
C LEU A 359 -2.20 -67.91 120.76
N ARG A 360 -2.53 -68.00 119.47
CA ARG A 360 -3.29 -69.15 118.94
C ARG A 360 -2.48 -70.11 118.07
N GLU A 361 -1.48 -69.62 117.35
CA GLU A 361 -0.78 -70.38 116.31
C GLU A 361 0.68 -70.72 116.66
N LEU A 362 1.27 -70.02 117.63
CA LEU A 362 2.66 -70.16 118.01
C LEU A 362 2.96 -71.54 118.63
N ARG A 363 4.01 -72.19 118.11
CA ARG A 363 4.56 -73.44 118.64
C ARG A 363 6.00 -73.20 119.12
N PRO A 364 6.39 -73.60 120.35
CA PRO A 364 5.58 -74.21 121.40
C PRO A 364 4.57 -73.22 122.00
N ALA A 365 3.39 -73.73 122.38
CA ALA A 365 2.31 -72.90 122.92
C ALA A 365 2.74 -72.25 124.24
N ILE A 366 2.57 -70.93 124.33
CA ILE A 366 2.94 -70.11 125.50
C ILE A 366 1.96 -70.25 126.67
N ALA A 367 0.74 -70.70 126.40
CA ALA A 367 -0.30 -70.93 127.38
C ALA A 367 -1.21 -72.09 126.92
N SER A 368 -1.86 -72.76 127.86
CA SER A 368 -2.91 -73.74 127.53
C SER A 368 -4.14 -73.03 126.95
N THR A 369 -4.86 -73.70 126.05
CA THR A 369 -6.11 -73.20 125.49
C THR A 369 -7.13 -72.85 126.57
N GLU A 370 -7.16 -73.64 127.65
CA GLU A 370 -8.02 -73.40 128.82
C GLU A 370 -7.69 -72.08 129.53
N ALA A 371 -6.41 -71.75 129.72
CA ALA A 371 -6.00 -70.51 130.38
C ALA A 371 -6.29 -69.26 129.54
N MET A 372 -6.23 -69.38 128.21
CA MET A 372 -6.58 -68.31 127.28
C MET A 372 -8.08 -68.06 127.25
N GLU A 373 -8.89 -69.12 127.19
CA GLU A 373 -10.35 -69.02 127.20
C GLU A 373 -10.88 -68.52 128.54
N SER A 374 -10.26 -68.91 129.66
CA SER A 374 -10.61 -68.35 130.98
C SER A 374 -10.27 -66.86 131.07
N ALA A 375 -9.09 -66.44 130.60
CA ALA A 375 -8.73 -65.03 130.54
C ALA A 375 -9.68 -64.22 129.63
N ALA A 376 -10.06 -64.79 128.48
CA ALA A 376 -11.03 -64.18 127.58
C ALA A 376 -12.44 -64.09 128.20
N ALA A 377 -12.89 -65.13 128.92
CA ALA A 377 -14.17 -65.13 129.61
C ALA A 377 -14.21 -64.10 130.74
N GLU A 378 -13.11 -63.96 131.51
CA GLU A 378 -12.99 -62.94 132.54
C GLU A 378 -13.01 -61.52 131.97
N LEU A 379 -12.27 -61.27 130.89
CA LEU A 379 -12.28 -59.95 130.23
C LEU A 379 -13.63 -59.64 129.58
N LYS A 380 -14.32 -60.63 129.01
CA LYS A 380 -15.68 -60.46 128.50
C LYS A 380 -16.67 -60.16 129.62
N ALA A 381 -16.59 -60.88 130.74
CA ALA A 381 -17.41 -60.62 131.91
C ALA A 381 -17.13 -59.22 132.51
N ALA A 382 -15.86 -58.80 132.55
CA ALA A 382 -15.49 -57.45 132.96
C ALA A 382 -16.01 -56.38 131.99
N ALA A 383 -15.91 -56.59 130.68
CA ALA A 383 -16.43 -55.67 129.66
C ALA A 383 -17.97 -55.58 129.67
N GLU A 384 -18.67 -56.69 129.95
CA GLU A 384 -20.12 -56.73 130.15
C GLU A 384 -20.54 -56.04 131.45
N ALA A 385 -19.77 -56.21 132.54
CA ALA A 385 -19.99 -55.51 133.80
C ALA A 385 -19.76 -54.00 133.65
N GLU A 386 -18.71 -53.57 132.94
CA GLU A 386 -18.48 -52.16 132.62
C GLU A 386 -19.59 -51.58 131.73
N ALA A 387 -20.06 -52.33 130.73
CA ALA A 387 -21.18 -51.90 129.89
C ALA A 387 -22.50 -51.81 130.67
N ALA A 388 -22.73 -52.72 131.63
CA ALA A 388 -23.88 -52.69 132.53
C ALA A 388 -23.80 -51.53 133.54
N ALA A 389 -22.62 -51.25 134.11
CA ALA A 389 -22.42 -50.11 134.99
C ALA A 389 -22.67 -48.78 134.25
N LYS A 390 -22.12 -48.63 133.03
CA LYS A 390 -22.39 -47.47 132.18
C LYS A 390 -23.86 -47.33 131.81
N PHE A 391 -24.59 -48.45 131.67
CA PHE A 391 -26.03 -48.41 131.42
C PHE A 391 -26.84 -47.89 132.61
N GLU A 392 -26.51 -48.33 133.82
CA GLU A 392 -27.15 -47.83 135.05
C GLU A 392 -26.84 -46.34 135.28
N GLU A 393 -25.61 -45.90 135.02
CA GLU A 393 -25.24 -44.47 135.06
C GLU A 393 -26.07 -43.65 134.06
N LEU A 394 -26.23 -44.14 132.82
CA LEU A 394 -27.03 -43.45 131.80
C LEU A 394 -28.53 -43.40 132.18
N LYS A 395 -29.07 -44.45 132.81
CA LYS A 395 -30.45 -44.46 133.32
C LYS A 395 -30.68 -43.50 134.48
N ALA A 396 -29.76 -43.46 135.44
CA ALA A 396 -29.85 -42.56 136.59
C ALA A 396 -29.78 -41.09 136.16
N ALA A 397 -28.87 -40.77 135.23
CA ALA A 397 -28.76 -39.42 134.66
C ALA A 397 -30.01 -39.00 133.87
N ALA A 398 -30.64 -39.93 133.13
CA ALA A 398 -31.89 -39.66 132.41
C ALA A 398 -33.07 -39.41 133.37
N ALA A 399 -33.18 -40.18 134.46
CA ALA A 399 -34.22 -40.02 135.47
C ALA A 399 -34.14 -38.66 136.19
N GLU A 400 -32.95 -38.26 136.63
CA GLU A 400 -32.73 -36.98 137.31
C GLU A 400 -33.09 -35.80 136.40
N LYS A 401 -32.62 -35.85 135.15
CA LYS A 401 -32.88 -34.79 134.17
C LYS A 401 -34.38 -34.61 133.90
N ALA A 402 -35.14 -35.70 133.81
CA ALA A 402 -36.58 -35.65 133.60
C ALA A 402 -37.33 -35.13 134.83
N ARG A 403 -36.92 -35.53 136.04
CA ARG A 403 -37.57 -35.09 137.29
C ARG A 403 -37.42 -33.58 137.50
N VAL A 404 -36.21 -33.06 137.30
CA VAL A 404 -35.93 -31.62 137.43
C VAL A 404 -36.76 -30.82 136.41
N ALA A 405 -36.86 -31.29 135.17
CA ALA A 405 -37.68 -30.61 134.16
C ALA A 405 -39.16 -30.54 134.56
N ALA A 406 -39.75 -31.68 134.94
CA ALA A 406 -41.17 -31.76 135.30
C ALA A 406 -41.51 -30.96 136.57
N GLU A 407 -40.65 -30.98 137.61
CA GLU A 407 -40.85 -30.18 138.83
C GLU A 407 -40.81 -28.66 138.52
N THR A 408 -39.88 -28.20 137.67
CA THR A 408 -39.80 -26.79 137.30
C THR A 408 -41.00 -26.29 136.49
N GLU A 409 -41.58 -27.14 135.65
CA GLU A 409 -42.80 -26.81 134.90
C GLU A 409 -44.05 -26.77 135.81
N ALA A 410 -44.16 -27.72 136.75
CA ALA A 410 -45.24 -27.72 137.74
C ALA A 410 -45.20 -26.49 138.67
N GLU A 411 -44.01 -26.07 139.12
CA GLU A 411 -43.85 -24.84 139.93
C GLU A 411 -44.20 -23.57 139.13
N ARG A 412 -43.83 -23.53 137.84
CA ARG A 412 -44.20 -22.43 136.95
C ARG A 412 -45.72 -22.31 136.82
N GLN A 413 -46.42 -23.42 136.63
CA GLN A 413 -47.89 -23.43 136.56
C GLN A 413 -48.53 -22.94 137.87
N ARG A 414 -47.99 -23.32 139.04
CA ARG A 414 -48.49 -22.84 140.35
C ARG A 414 -48.29 -21.34 140.58
N ARG A 415 -47.13 -20.79 140.21
CA ARG A 415 -46.87 -19.34 140.32
C ARG A 415 -47.84 -18.50 139.49
N ILE A 416 -48.15 -18.95 138.27
CA ILE A 416 -49.09 -18.22 137.41
C ILE A 416 -50.49 -18.18 138.06
N ILE A 417 -50.93 -19.26 138.70
CA ILE A 417 -52.21 -19.29 139.45
C ILE A 417 -52.17 -18.29 140.63
N GLU A 418 -51.07 -18.24 141.37
CA GLU A 418 -50.90 -17.33 142.51
C GLU A 418 -50.88 -15.85 142.07
N GLU A 419 -50.24 -15.53 140.95
CA GLU A 419 -50.25 -14.17 140.37
C GLU A 419 -51.65 -13.77 139.87
N MET A 420 -52.39 -14.66 139.21
CA MET A 420 -53.74 -14.37 138.74
C MET A 420 -54.74 -14.17 139.90
N THR A 421 -54.61 -14.97 140.95
CA THR A 421 -55.46 -14.84 142.16
C THR A 421 -55.10 -13.59 142.96
N ALA A 422 -53.82 -13.23 143.07
CA ALA A 422 -53.37 -11.98 143.68
C ALA A 422 -53.82 -10.73 142.88
N ALA A 423 -53.79 -10.79 141.55
CA ALA A 423 -54.29 -9.72 140.69
C ALA A 423 -55.81 -9.52 140.88
N ALA A 424 -56.59 -10.61 140.90
CA ALA A 424 -58.03 -10.56 141.16
C ALA A 424 -58.35 -10.00 142.57
N ALA A 425 -57.54 -10.34 143.59
CA ALA A 425 -57.69 -9.81 144.94
C ALA A 425 -57.33 -8.32 145.06
N ALA A 426 -56.31 -7.85 144.32
CA ALA A 426 -55.93 -6.44 144.28
C ALA A 426 -56.97 -5.56 143.58
N GLU A 427 -57.63 -6.08 142.54
CA GLU A 427 -58.68 -5.38 141.81
C GLU A 427 -59.94 -5.19 142.68
N ALA A 428 -60.31 -6.20 143.48
CA ALA A 428 -61.42 -6.10 144.43
C ALA A 428 -61.17 -5.10 145.58
N ALA A 429 -59.94 -5.04 146.09
CA ALA A 429 -59.56 -4.08 147.14
C ALA A 429 -59.64 -2.61 146.68
N ALA A 430 -59.46 -2.34 145.38
CA ALA A 430 -59.56 -1.00 144.82
C ALA A 430 -61.01 -0.52 144.62
N ALA A 431 -61.98 -1.44 144.53
CA ALA A 431 -63.39 -1.14 144.27
C ALA A 431 -64.25 -1.00 145.55
N GLY A 432 -63.71 -1.34 146.73
CA GLY A 432 -64.47 -1.32 147.98
C GLY A 432 -65.55 -2.41 148.07
N GLU A 433 -65.40 -3.48 147.28
CA GLU A 433 -66.24 -4.68 147.30
C GLU A 433 -65.45 -5.83 147.94
N ASP A 434 -66.17 -6.74 148.63
CA ASP A 434 -65.57 -7.95 149.18
C ASP A 434 -64.96 -8.82 148.06
N PRO A 435 -63.79 -9.44 148.30
CA PRO A 435 -63.05 -10.17 147.27
C PRO A 435 -63.84 -11.37 146.69
N PRO A 436 -63.83 -11.57 145.36
CA PRO A 436 -64.58 -12.64 144.69
C PRO A 436 -64.08 -14.02 145.12
N THR A 437 -65.03 -14.91 145.41
CA THR A 437 -64.81 -16.22 146.05
C THR A 437 -64.56 -17.38 145.07
N ASP A 438 -64.52 -17.09 143.77
CA ASP A 438 -64.35 -18.11 142.73
C ASP A 438 -62.87 -18.23 142.31
N PRO A 439 -62.24 -19.43 142.40
CA PRO A 439 -60.83 -19.63 142.08
C PRO A 439 -60.56 -19.56 140.58
N VAL A 440 -59.45 -18.89 140.20
CA VAL A 440 -59.00 -18.73 138.81
C VAL A 440 -58.32 -20.02 138.31
N THR A 441 -58.74 -20.56 137.16
CA THR A 441 -58.22 -21.81 136.54
C THR A 441 -57.45 -21.55 135.23
N LEU A 442 -56.33 -22.27 135.01
CA LEU A 442 -55.50 -22.23 133.80
C LEU A 442 -56.09 -23.09 132.64
N GLU A 443 -55.74 -22.74 131.40
CA GLU A 443 -56.18 -23.45 130.17
C GLU A 443 -55.49 -24.82 129.94
N GLU A 444 -54.44 -25.17 130.68
CA GLU A 444 -53.71 -26.46 130.57
C GLU A 444 -53.74 -27.25 131.90
N PRO A 445 -53.89 -28.60 131.86
CA PRO A 445 -53.84 -29.43 133.06
C PRO A 445 -52.43 -29.46 133.67
N MET A 446 -52.34 -29.62 134.99
CA MET A 446 -51.06 -29.60 135.72
C MET A 446 -50.17 -30.81 135.36
N VAL A 447 -48.87 -30.58 135.17
CA VAL A 447 -47.89 -31.63 134.83
C VAL A 447 -47.76 -32.67 135.96
N ASP A 448 -47.78 -33.96 135.62
CA ASP A 448 -47.60 -35.09 136.54
C ASP A 448 -46.15 -35.61 136.50
N VAL A 449 -45.38 -35.26 137.52
CA VAL A 449 -43.92 -35.47 137.61
C VAL A 449 -43.55 -36.95 137.56
N GLU A 450 -44.37 -37.85 138.11
CA GLU A 450 -44.03 -39.28 138.18
C GLU A 450 -44.13 -39.96 136.80
N ALA A 451 -45.05 -39.52 135.95
CA ALA A 451 -45.25 -40.11 134.62
C ALA A 451 -44.13 -39.75 133.62
N GLU A 452 -43.59 -38.53 133.69
CA GLU A 452 -42.52 -38.09 132.79
C GLU A 452 -41.17 -38.73 133.11
N VAL A 453 -40.87 -38.92 134.40
CA VAL A 453 -39.66 -39.64 134.84
C VAL A 453 -39.68 -41.09 134.35
N ALA A 454 -40.82 -41.77 134.46
CA ALA A 454 -40.95 -43.15 134.00
C ALA A 454 -40.70 -43.28 132.48
N LYS A 455 -41.24 -42.34 131.69
CA LYS A 455 -41.05 -42.31 130.23
C LYS A 455 -39.60 -42.05 129.81
N ALA A 456 -38.87 -41.21 130.57
CA ALA A 456 -37.46 -40.93 130.29
C ALA A 456 -36.53 -42.11 130.62
N VAL A 457 -36.84 -42.89 131.67
CA VAL A 457 -36.06 -44.07 132.06
C VAL A 457 -36.24 -45.23 131.06
N GLU A 458 -37.43 -45.39 130.49
CA GLU A 458 -37.69 -46.43 129.50
C GLU A 458 -36.99 -46.17 128.14
N ALA A 459 -36.66 -44.92 127.83
CA ALA A 459 -36.07 -44.52 126.55
C ALA A 459 -34.54 -44.72 126.43
N VAL A 460 -33.83 -45.17 127.49
CA VAL A 460 -32.37 -45.33 127.45
C VAL A 460 -31.97 -46.69 126.86
N GLU A 461 -31.24 -46.68 125.74
CA GLU A 461 -30.74 -47.88 125.06
C GLU A 461 -29.46 -48.45 125.72
N LYS A 462 -29.31 -49.79 125.72
CA LYS A 462 -28.17 -50.48 126.36
C LYS A 462 -26.90 -50.41 125.48
N PRO A 463 -25.76 -49.86 125.96
CA PRO A 463 -24.52 -49.84 125.20
C PRO A 463 -23.98 -51.27 124.99
N LYS A 464 -23.50 -51.56 123.77
CA LYS A 464 -22.87 -52.86 123.45
C LYS A 464 -21.52 -52.98 124.19
N PRO A 465 -21.19 -54.16 124.75
CA PRO A 465 -19.91 -54.37 125.42
C PRO A 465 -18.75 -54.24 124.42
N ARG A 466 -17.61 -53.73 124.89
CA ARG A 466 -16.37 -53.65 124.09
C ARG A 466 -15.92 -55.07 123.73
N GLU A 467 -15.73 -55.34 122.45
CA GLU A 467 -15.20 -56.63 122.01
C GLU A 467 -13.75 -56.80 122.48
N VAL A 468 -13.50 -57.90 123.18
CA VAL A 468 -12.17 -58.24 123.69
C VAL A 468 -11.32 -58.73 122.53
N THR A 469 -10.23 -58.02 122.23
CA THR A 469 -9.29 -58.41 121.18
C THR A 469 -8.20 -59.34 121.73
N ASP A 470 -7.55 -60.12 120.86
CA ASP A 470 -6.43 -60.99 121.25
C ASP A 470 -5.28 -60.18 121.89
N THR A 471 -5.07 -58.92 121.50
CA THR A 471 -4.11 -58.01 122.15
C THR A 471 -4.49 -57.75 123.61
N ASP A 472 -5.77 -57.55 123.90
CA ASP A 472 -6.27 -57.31 125.27
C ASP A 472 -6.08 -58.58 126.14
N ILE A 473 -6.30 -59.78 125.56
CA ILE A 473 -6.06 -61.07 126.23
C ILE A 473 -4.58 -61.23 126.55
N LEU A 474 -3.68 -60.97 125.58
CA LEU A 474 -2.24 -61.10 125.78
C LEU A 474 -1.74 -60.12 126.86
N SER A 475 -2.19 -58.86 126.82
CA SER A 475 -1.86 -57.86 127.85
C SER A 475 -2.32 -58.32 129.23
N PHE A 476 -3.56 -58.79 129.36
CA PHE A 476 -4.09 -59.29 130.63
C PHE A 476 -3.34 -60.51 131.17
N MET A 477 -2.91 -61.43 130.30
CA MET A 477 -2.11 -62.58 130.69
C MET A 477 -0.69 -62.20 131.14
N LEU A 478 -0.08 -61.19 130.50
CA LEU A 478 1.20 -60.63 130.94
C LEU A 478 1.07 -59.90 132.30
N ASP A 479 0.03 -59.08 132.47
CA ASP A 479 -0.20 -58.29 133.69
C ASP A 479 -0.50 -59.17 134.91
N ARG A 480 -1.22 -60.28 134.72
CA ARG A 480 -1.45 -61.29 135.78
C ARG A 480 -0.29 -62.28 135.96
N GLY A 481 0.75 -62.20 135.12
CA GLY A 481 1.93 -63.07 135.18
C GLY A 481 1.69 -64.52 134.74
N LEU A 482 0.61 -64.79 134.00
CA LEU A 482 0.32 -66.11 133.43
C LEU A 482 1.27 -66.45 132.27
N VAL A 483 1.76 -65.42 131.58
CA VAL A 483 2.78 -65.51 130.52
C VAL A 483 3.87 -64.47 130.84
N THR A 484 5.14 -64.80 130.61
CA THR A 484 6.25 -63.85 130.76
C THR A 484 6.81 -63.44 129.40
N LYS A 485 7.36 -62.23 129.31
CA LYS A 485 8.00 -61.74 128.09
C LYS A 485 9.08 -62.70 127.56
N ASP A 486 9.88 -63.29 128.45
CA ASP A 486 10.95 -64.20 128.07
C ASP A 486 10.43 -65.51 127.47
N THR A 487 9.28 -66.02 127.94
CA THR A 487 8.64 -67.20 127.35
C THR A 487 8.14 -66.94 125.93
N ILE A 488 7.63 -65.73 125.65
CA ILE A 488 7.22 -65.32 124.31
C ILE A 488 8.44 -65.20 123.38
N ILE A 489 9.54 -64.59 123.86
CA ILE A 489 10.76 -64.46 123.05
C ILE A 489 11.37 -65.82 122.75
N HIS A 490 11.46 -66.70 123.74
CA HIS A 490 11.99 -68.06 123.55
C HIS A 490 11.14 -68.87 122.57
N SER A 491 9.81 -68.85 122.70
CA SER A 491 8.91 -69.56 121.77
C SER A 491 8.97 -69.00 120.35
N LEU A 492 9.05 -67.67 120.18
CA LEU A 492 9.28 -67.05 118.87
C LEU A 492 10.63 -67.43 118.26
N ALA A 493 11.69 -67.52 119.07
CA ALA A 493 13.01 -67.94 118.60
C ALA A 493 13.02 -69.42 118.16
N VAL A 494 12.33 -70.30 118.89
CA VAL A 494 12.14 -71.70 118.48
C VAL A 494 11.36 -71.76 117.17
N ASN A 495 10.24 -71.04 117.04
CA ASN A 495 9.45 -71.04 115.82
C ASN A 495 10.21 -70.45 114.61
N SER A 496 11.12 -69.50 114.83
CA SER A 496 11.96 -68.93 113.77
C SER A 496 12.97 -69.92 113.17
N LEU A 497 13.25 -71.04 113.83
CA LEU A 497 14.07 -72.13 113.27
C LEU A 497 13.34 -72.89 112.16
N GLY A 498 12.03 -72.67 111.96
CA GLY A 498 11.25 -73.33 110.92
C GLY A 498 11.29 -74.85 111.10
N ASP A 499 11.73 -75.58 110.08
CA ASP A 499 11.81 -77.04 110.11
C ASP A 499 12.85 -77.58 111.11
N ASP A 500 13.86 -76.79 111.48
CA ASP A 500 14.91 -77.19 112.44
C ASP A 500 14.45 -77.09 113.91
N ALA A 501 13.25 -76.56 114.16
CA ALA A 501 12.68 -76.49 115.50
C ALA A 501 12.34 -77.90 116.02
N PHE A 502 12.66 -78.17 117.29
CA PHE A 502 12.34 -79.47 117.90
C PHE A 502 10.82 -79.78 117.90
N THR A 503 9.95 -78.77 117.79
CA THR A 503 8.50 -78.93 117.68
C THR A 503 8.06 -79.58 116.37
N ASN A 504 8.86 -79.47 115.31
CA ASN A 504 8.60 -80.10 114.01
C ASN A 504 9.30 -81.47 113.88
N HIS A 505 10.14 -81.83 114.86
CA HIS A 505 10.73 -83.16 114.92
C HIS A 505 9.63 -84.20 115.22
N PRO A 506 9.60 -85.36 114.54
CA PRO A 506 8.54 -86.36 114.67
C PRO A 506 8.23 -86.79 116.11
N SER A 507 9.23 -86.75 117.01
CA SER A 507 9.10 -87.17 118.41
C SER A 507 8.27 -86.22 119.30
N PHE A 508 7.99 -85.00 118.87
CA PHE A 508 7.22 -84.01 119.62
C PHE A 508 5.90 -83.61 118.92
N ASN A 509 5.57 -84.29 117.83
CA ASN A 509 4.30 -84.13 117.15
C ASN A 509 3.30 -85.13 117.77
N PRO A 510 2.23 -84.68 118.46
CA PRO A 510 1.30 -85.55 119.21
C PRO A 510 0.36 -86.38 118.30
N ALA A 511 0.81 -86.75 117.10
CA ALA A 511 0.01 -87.46 116.10
C ALA A 511 0.39 -88.95 115.94
N ASP A 512 1.41 -89.46 116.64
CA ASP A 512 1.81 -90.88 116.60
C ASP A 512 2.15 -91.42 118.01
N GLY A 513 1.24 -92.16 118.65
CA GLY A 513 1.54 -93.03 119.80
C GLY A 513 0.49 -93.10 120.91
N GLU A 514 -0.05 -94.32 121.11
CA GLU A 514 -0.66 -94.81 122.35
C GLU A 514 0.19 -94.59 123.61
#